data_AF-A0AAD9U6B2-F1
#
_entry.id   AF-A0AAD9U6B2-F1
#
_cell.length_a   1.000
_cell.length_b   1.000
_cell.length_c   1.000
_cell.angle_alpha   90.00
_cell.angle_beta   90.00
_cell.angle_gamma   90.00
#
_symmetry.space_group_name_H-M   'P 1'
#
loop_
_entity.id
_entity.type
_entity.pdbx_description
1 polymer ?
#
loop_
_entity_poly.entity_id
_entity_poly.type
_entity_poly.pdbx_seq_one_letter_code
_entity_poly.pdbx_strand_id
1 'polypeptide(L)'
;MDKAARTYTEFEYNRHMEELRNLHQNAYDYVIDASPYKWSRVHCPKRRYRVMTTNAAECINSCLKFSRQLPMLSLAEFIRNMLQRWFHDRYRATQTMHHQLTDAAHLVLLKLVEKCGFLP
;
A
#
# COMPACT_ATOMS: atom_id res chain seq x y z
N MET A 1 4.41 -13.67 12.43
CA MET A 1 3.84 -13.68 11.07
C MET A 1 4.69 -12.92 10.04
N ASP A 2 5.13 -11.68 10.31
CA ASP A 2 5.87 -10.86 9.31
C ASP A 2 7.08 -11.54 8.68
N LYS A 3 7.88 -12.27 9.47
CA LYS A 3 9.05 -13.03 8.99
C LYS A 3 8.66 -14.07 7.93
N ALA A 4 7.78 -15.02 8.28
CA ALA A 4 7.29 -16.06 7.37
C ALA A 4 6.62 -15.45 6.12
N ALA A 5 5.81 -14.41 6.29
CA ALA A 5 5.07 -13.77 5.21
C ALA A 5 5.96 -13.14 4.12
N ARG A 6 7.20 -12.74 4.48
CA ARG A 6 8.12 -12.00 3.61
C ARG A 6 9.21 -12.83 2.95
N THR A 7 9.38 -14.08 3.38
CA THR A 7 10.39 -14.98 2.84
C THR A 7 10.23 -15.19 1.34
N TYR A 8 11.36 -15.42 0.67
CA TYR A 8 11.41 -15.69 -0.77
C TYR A 8 11.59 -17.18 -1.08
N THR A 9 11.96 -17.97 -0.08
CA THR A 9 12.23 -19.41 -0.23
C THR A 9 11.33 -20.22 0.69
N GLU A 10 10.89 -21.37 0.20
CA GLU A 10 10.02 -22.29 0.95
C GLU A 10 10.73 -22.83 2.20
N PHE A 11 12.05 -23.01 2.12
CA PHE A 11 12.87 -23.41 3.26
C PHE A 11 12.79 -22.42 4.43
N GLU A 12 13.00 -21.13 4.18
CA GLU A 12 12.92 -20.11 5.23
C GLU A 12 11.49 -19.94 5.75
N TYR A 13 10.49 -20.06 4.87
CA TYR A 13 9.09 -20.06 5.25
C TYR A 13 8.81 -21.18 6.28
N ASN A 14 9.16 -22.42 5.94
CA ASN A 14 8.94 -23.59 6.79
C ASN A 14 9.67 -23.46 8.14
N ARG A 15 10.91 -22.96 8.14
CA ARG A 15 11.65 -22.69 9.38
C ARG A 15 10.88 -21.74 10.31
N HIS A 16 10.37 -20.62 9.79
CA HIS A 16 9.62 -19.67 10.60
C HIS A 16 8.22 -20.17 11.01
N MET A 17 7.60 -21.03 10.22
CA MET A 17 6.33 -21.67 10.57
C MET A 17 6.52 -22.70 11.68
N GLU A 18 7.62 -23.46 11.66
CA GLU A 18 7.94 -24.41 12.74
C GLU A 18 8.31 -23.67 14.04
N GLU A 19 9.06 -22.57 13.97
CA GLU A 19 9.29 -21.68 15.11
C GLU A 19 7.96 -21.18 15.71
N LEU A 20 7.02 -20.74 14.87
CA LEU A 20 5.70 -20.28 15.33
C LEU A 20 4.90 -21.40 15.98
N ARG A 21 4.94 -22.60 15.40
CA ARG A 21 4.25 -23.79 15.93
C ARG A 21 4.77 -24.16 17.31
N ASN A 22 6.08 -24.17 17.49
CA ASN A 22 6.74 -24.49 18.76
C ASN A 22 6.46 -23.43 19.85
N LEU A 23 6.32 -22.17 19.46
CA LEU A 23 5.99 -21.09 20.40
C LEU A 23 4.50 -21.11 20.77
N HIS A 24 3.61 -21.20 19.77
CA HIS A 24 2.17 -21.06 19.95
C HIS A 24 1.39 -21.85 18.88
N GLN A 25 0.99 -23.07 19.21
CA GLN A 25 0.21 -23.94 18.32
C GLN A 25 -1.08 -23.26 17.82
N ASN A 26 -1.85 -22.62 18.69
CA ASN A 26 -3.09 -21.94 18.30
C ASN A 26 -2.86 -20.82 17.26
N ALA A 27 -1.73 -20.10 17.38
CA ALA A 27 -1.39 -19.07 16.42
C ALA A 27 -0.96 -19.66 15.08
N TYR A 28 -0.25 -20.79 15.09
CA TYR A 28 0.06 -21.55 13.88
C TYR A 28 -1.22 -22.01 13.17
N ASP A 29 -2.16 -22.62 13.90
CA ASP A 29 -3.41 -23.14 13.35
C ASP A 29 -4.23 -22.02 12.71
N TYR A 30 -4.38 -20.89 13.41
CA TYR A 30 -5.04 -19.70 12.87
C TYR A 30 -4.41 -19.19 11.58
N VAL A 31 -3.07 -19.20 11.50
CA VAL A 31 -2.33 -18.67 10.34
C VAL A 31 -2.43 -19.59 9.12
N ILE A 32 -2.44 -20.90 9.36
CA ILE A 32 -2.67 -21.90 8.32
C ILE A 32 -4.11 -21.82 7.81
N ASP A 33 -5.10 -21.70 8.71
CA ASP A 33 -6.52 -21.55 8.35
C ASP A 33 -6.79 -20.27 7.54
N ALA A 34 -6.08 -19.18 7.86
CA ALA A 34 -6.10 -17.94 7.07
C ALA A 34 -5.57 -18.11 5.62
N SER A 35 -5.09 -19.30 5.25
CA SER A 35 -4.56 -19.70 3.93
C SER A 35 -3.28 -18.97 3.53
N PRO A 36 -2.12 -19.65 3.50
CA PRO A 36 -0.83 -19.05 3.12
C PRO A 36 -0.85 -18.33 1.77
N TYR A 37 -1.67 -18.75 0.81
CA TYR A 37 -1.84 -18.07 -0.49
C TYR A 37 -2.26 -16.59 -0.36
N LYS A 38 -2.96 -16.23 0.74
CA LYS A 38 -3.47 -14.87 0.98
C LYS A 38 -2.46 -13.95 1.63
N TRP A 39 -1.42 -14.45 2.28
CA TRP A 39 -0.53 -13.61 3.10
C TRP A 39 0.97 -13.94 2.94
N SER A 40 1.32 -15.18 2.59
CA SER A 40 2.71 -15.58 2.36
C SER A 40 3.15 -15.25 0.95
N ARG A 41 4.32 -14.61 0.82
CA ARG A 41 4.90 -14.26 -0.47
C ARG A 41 5.30 -15.50 -1.29
N VAL A 42 5.91 -16.50 -0.65
CA VAL A 42 6.34 -17.75 -1.30
C VAL A 42 5.19 -18.49 -1.96
N HIS A 43 4.02 -18.49 -1.32
CA HIS A 43 2.83 -19.17 -1.82
C HIS A 43 1.93 -18.26 -2.67
N CYS A 44 2.20 -16.96 -2.76
CA CYS A 44 1.36 -16.06 -3.54
C CYS A 44 1.71 -16.13 -5.04
N PRO A 45 0.75 -16.47 -5.92
CA PRO A 45 1.02 -16.60 -7.36
C PRO A 45 1.35 -15.27 -8.05
N LYS A 46 1.05 -14.14 -7.42
CA LYS A 46 1.32 -12.80 -7.96
C LYS A 46 2.49 -12.15 -7.22
N ARG A 47 3.38 -11.48 -7.97
CA ARG A 47 4.40 -10.60 -7.39
C ARG A 47 3.73 -9.48 -6.61
N ARG A 48 3.70 -9.61 -5.28
CA ARG A 48 3.31 -8.52 -4.38
C ARG A 48 4.45 -7.52 -4.31
N TYR A 49 4.46 -6.57 -5.25
CA TYR A 49 5.20 -5.32 -5.07
C TYR A 49 4.67 -4.67 -3.79
N ARG A 50 5.59 -4.12 -3.00
CA ARG A 50 5.34 -3.57 -1.67
C ARG A 50 4.46 -2.32 -1.75
N VAL A 51 3.17 -2.50 -2.06
CA VAL A 51 2.13 -1.55 -1.66
C VAL A 51 1.58 -2.12 -0.36
N MET A 52 2.35 -1.91 0.70
CA MET A 52 1.85 -2.11 2.06
C MET A 52 0.72 -1.09 2.27
N THR A 53 -0.52 -1.52 2.07
CA THR A 53 -1.74 -0.75 2.29
C THR A 53 -1.95 -0.34 3.75
N THR A 54 -1.14 -0.85 4.68
CA THR A 54 -1.14 -0.40 6.07
C THR A 54 -0.57 1.00 6.22
N ASN A 55 0.52 1.37 5.53
CA ASN A 55 1.14 2.70 5.76
C ASN A 55 0.22 3.85 5.31
N ALA A 56 -0.49 3.71 4.19
CA ALA A 56 -1.44 4.74 3.77
C ALA A 56 -2.61 4.87 4.77
N ALA A 57 -3.17 3.75 5.21
CA ALA A 57 -4.25 3.75 6.20
C ALA A 57 -3.78 4.24 7.58
N GLU A 58 -2.61 3.82 8.05
CA GLU A 58 -1.97 4.26 9.30
C GLU A 58 -1.62 5.74 9.26
N CYS A 59 -1.06 6.23 8.15
CA CYS A 59 -0.74 7.64 7.94
C CYS A 59 -2.02 8.49 7.96
N ILE A 60 -3.05 8.09 7.22
CA ILE A 60 -4.36 8.74 7.24
C ILE A 60 -4.96 8.68 8.65
N ASN A 61 -4.93 7.52 9.32
CA ASN A 61 -5.41 7.37 10.69
C ASN A 61 -4.65 8.27 11.67
N SER A 62 -3.35 8.44 11.51
CA SER A 62 -2.52 9.34 12.31
C SER A 62 -2.91 10.80 12.08
N CYS A 63 -3.04 11.23 10.82
CA CYS A 63 -3.51 12.57 10.45
C CYS A 63 -4.93 12.85 10.97
N LEU A 64 -5.78 11.82 11.03
CA LEU A 64 -7.16 11.90 11.50
C LEU A 64 -7.34 11.60 12.99
N LYS A 65 -6.26 11.42 13.76
CA LYS A 65 -6.34 11.00 15.17
C LYS A 65 -7.17 11.98 16.01
N PHE A 66 -7.03 13.28 15.76
CA PHE A 66 -7.73 14.34 16.50
C PHE A 66 -9.05 14.76 15.84
N SER A 67 -9.10 14.76 14.50
CA SER A 67 -10.31 15.17 13.77
C SER A 67 -11.43 14.13 13.81
N ARG A 68 -11.15 12.86 14.15
CA ARG A 68 -12.17 11.83 14.37
C ARG A 68 -13.11 12.09 15.55
N GLN A 69 -12.74 13.01 16.45
CA GLN A 69 -13.60 13.45 17.56
C GLN A 69 -14.56 14.59 17.16
N LEU A 70 -14.41 15.12 15.94
CA LEU A 70 -15.25 16.19 15.42
C LEU A 70 -16.55 15.62 14.82
N PRO A 71 -17.61 16.44 14.70
CA PRO A 71 -18.80 16.08 13.94
C PRO A 71 -18.46 15.64 12.51
N MET A 72 -19.28 14.74 11.94
CA MET A 72 -19.02 14.13 10.62
C MET A 72 -18.73 15.17 9.51
N LEU A 73 -19.47 16.29 9.53
CA LEU A 73 -19.29 17.38 8.57
C LEU A 73 -17.90 18.04 8.72
N SER A 74 -17.49 18.33 9.95
CA SER A 74 -16.18 18.93 10.25
C SER A 74 -15.02 17.99 9.91
N LEU A 75 -15.19 16.67 10.12
CA LEU A 75 -14.21 15.67 9.69
C LEU A 75 -14.11 15.60 8.16
N ALA A 76 -15.23 15.64 7.45
CA ALA A 76 -15.25 15.64 5.99
C ALA A 76 -14.57 16.89 5.40
N GLU A 77 -14.84 18.07 5.96
CA GLU A 77 -14.17 19.32 5.57
C GLU A 77 -12.67 19.28 5.84
N PHE A 78 -12.25 18.74 6.98
CA PHE A 78 -10.85 18.55 7.32
C PHE A 78 -10.13 17.65 6.30
N ILE A 79 -10.72 16.48 5.99
CA ILE A 79 -10.18 15.54 5.00
C ILE A 79 -10.07 16.21 3.63
N ARG A 80 -11.11 16.94 3.20
CA ARG A 80 -11.12 17.67 1.93
C ARG A 80 -9.97 18.68 1.86
N ASN A 81 -9.84 19.53 2.87
CA ASN A 81 -8.77 20.55 2.93
C ASN A 81 -7.37 19.91 2.92
N MET A 82 -7.18 18.81 3.66
CA MET A 82 -5.92 18.06 3.70
C MET A 82 -5.56 17.53 2.31
N LEU A 83 -6.49 16.85 1.63
CA LEU A 83 -6.25 16.29 0.29
C LEU A 83 -5.99 17.38 -0.75
N GLN A 84 -6.77 18.47 -0.73
CA GLN A 84 -6.58 19.60 -1.65
C GLN A 84 -5.19 20.22 -1.52
N ARG A 85 -4.72 20.49 -0.30
CA ARG A 85 -3.37 20.99 -0.06
C ARG A 85 -2.31 20.02 -0.56
N TRP A 86 -2.45 18.74 -0.25
CA TRP A 86 -1.48 17.73 -0.67
C TRP A 86 -1.34 17.61 -2.19
N PHE A 87 -2.47 17.60 -2.92
CA PHE A 87 -2.44 17.60 -4.38
C PHE A 87 -1.86 18.89 -4.95
N HIS A 88 -2.21 20.03 -4.37
CA HIS A 88 -1.66 21.33 -4.77
C HIS A 88 -0.13 21.37 -4.62
N ASP A 89 0.39 20.94 -3.47
CA ASP A 89 1.83 20.93 -3.20
C ASP A 89 2.57 19.97 -4.14
N ARG A 90 2.01 18.77 -4.40
CA ARG A 90 2.57 17.84 -5.38
C ARG A 90 2.60 18.44 -6.78
N TYR A 91 1.52 19.08 -7.20
CA TYR A 91 1.45 19.74 -8.50
C TYR A 91 2.53 20.83 -8.62
N ARG A 92 2.66 21.70 -7.61
CA ARG A 92 3.72 22.72 -7.60
C ARG A 92 5.12 22.12 -7.64
N ALA A 93 5.38 21.05 -6.88
CA ALA A 93 6.65 20.35 -6.92
C ALA A 93 6.95 19.80 -8.32
N THR A 94 5.95 19.25 -9.03
CA THR A 94 6.14 18.77 -10.41
C THR A 94 6.49 19.88 -11.39
N GLN A 95 5.95 21.10 -11.20
CA GLN A 95 6.30 22.24 -12.05
C GLN A 95 7.75 22.69 -11.88
N THR A 96 8.32 22.49 -10.69
CA THR A 96 9.73 22.79 -10.41
C THR A 96 10.70 21.66 -10.77
N MET A 97 10.19 20.45 -11.04
CA MET A 97 11.01 19.30 -11.39
C MET A 97 11.28 19.26 -12.90
N HIS A 98 12.53 19.51 -13.28
CA HIS A 98 13.04 19.23 -14.63
C HIS A 98 13.47 17.76 -14.72
N HIS A 99 12.51 16.87 -14.95
CA HIS A 99 12.78 15.46 -15.27
C HIS A 99 12.43 15.19 -16.73
N GLN A 100 13.39 14.67 -17.50
CA GLN A 100 13.13 14.01 -18.77
C GLN A 100 12.48 12.66 -18.46
N LEU A 101 11.20 12.50 -18.83
CA LEU A 101 10.55 11.21 -18.82
C LEU A 101 11.33 10.27 -19.75
N THR A 102 11.55 9.03 -19.33
CA THR A 102 12.04 8.00 -20.25
C THR A 102 10.99 7.76 -21.33
N ASP A 103 11.43 7.43 -22.55
CA ASP A 103 10.53 7.25 -23.72
C ASP A 103 9.39 6.26 -23.42
N ALA A 104 9.67 5.19 -22.67
CA ALA A 104 8.68 4.22 -22.24
C ALA A 104 7.60 4.84 -21.31
N ALA A 105 8.00 5.69 -20.36
CA ALA A 105 7.06 6.37 -19.47
C ALA A 105 6.23 7.42 -20.22
N HIS A 106 6.84 8.10 -21.20
CA HIS A 106 6.15 9.06 -22.06
C HIS A 106 5.08 8.40 -22.93
N LEU A 107 5.39 7.28 -23.57
CA LEU A 107 4.44 6.52 -24.39
C LEU A 107 3.25 5.98 -23.57
N VAL A 108 3.49 5.56 -22.32
CA VAL A 108 2.40 5.13 -21.42
C VAL A 108 1.51 6.30 -21.04
N LEU A 109 2.10 7.47 -20.74
CA LEU A 109 1.34 8.69 -20.43
C LEU A 109 0.47 9.13 -21.61
N LEU A 110 1.01 9.18 -22.82
CA LEU A 110 0.26 9.56 -24.03
C LEU A 110 -0.96 8.65 -24.26
N LYS A 111 -0.76 7.33 -24.17
CA LYS A 111 -1.87 6.36 -24.28
C LYS A 111 -2.94 6.54 -23.21
N LEU A 112 -2.55 6.92 -22.00
CA LEU A 112 -3.50 7.20 -20.92
C LEU A 112 -4.25 8.51 -21.14
N VAL A 113 -3.59 9.55 -21.65
CA VAL A 113 -4.21 10.85 -21.97
C VAL A 113 -5.20 10.72 -23.12
N GLU A 114 -4.86 10.00 -24.20
CA GLU A 114 -5.79 9.67 -25.29
C GLU A 114 -7.03 8.94 -24.79
N LYS A 115 -6.83 7.95 -23.91
CA LYS A 115 -7.91 7.12 -23.37
C LYS A 115 -8.84 7.89 -22.42
N CYS A 116 -8.32 8.93 -21.76
CA CYS A 116 -9.08 9.80 -20.87
C CYS A 116 -9.75 10.99 -21.60
N GLY A 117 -9.55 11.13 -22.92
CA GLY A 117 -10.23 12.15 -23.73
C GLY A 117 -9.77 13.59 -23.45
N PHE A 118 -8.56 13.78 -22.92
CA PHE A 118 -8.01 15.10 -22.57
C PHE A 118 -7.09 15.67 -23.68
N LEU A 119 -7.46 15.49 -24.95
CA LEU A 119 -6.88 16.25 -26.06
C LEU A 119 -7.89 17.36 -26.47
N PRO A 120 -7.41 18.57 -26.81
CA PRO A 120 -8.25 19.55 -27.49
C PRO A 120 -8.68 19.07 -28.89
#